data_AF-A0A6G0W9E7-F1
#
_entry.id   AF-A0A6G0W9E7-F1
#
_cell.length_a   1.000
_cell.length_b   1.000
_cell.length_c   1.000
_cell.angle_alpha   90.00
_cell.angle_beta   90.00
_cell.angle_gamma   90.00
#
_symmetry.space_group_name_H-M   'P 1'
#
loop_
_entity.id
_entity.type
_entity.pdbx_description
1 polymer ?
#
loop_
_entity_poly.entity_id
_entity_poly.type
_entity_poly.pdbx_seq_one_letter_code
_entity_poly.pdbx_strand_id
1 'polypeptide(L)'
;MMESWVEWDNQITLEEIRAKLLLEHNIQASTSTIHRMLDERIFTYKNVHHELLQMNDPQFKQMRQEYVRRLRTMLGEGKIPIWIDETNHNLFTARTKARSKCGTRAVNQRDSSQKEKNLHIIGAISTNNFLYCAAIRGAYKGQHANDWLRDMLRQAKAYFGALGDLVVICDNAPCHSRLGDVLHEEEFEDVSLLRLSPYSPMMNPIGNLWSMMKNHVKSLLRERLAAFMGPAPDGEPRDEFRLSYLEHVAHEFIAGVDVNRLHRLSLRLEHFYTIAENLGNMEVGT
;
A
#
# COMPACT_ATOMS: atom_id res chain seq x y z
N MET A 1 13.85 15.37 -30.34
CA MET A 1 14.58 16.48 -29.69
C MET A 1 13.97 16.82 -28.34
N MET A 2 12.76 17.41 -28.28
CA MET A 2 12.11 17.63 -26.97
C MET A 2 11.79 16.32 -26.26
N GLU A 3 11.33 15.29 -26.99
CA GLU A 3 11.10 13.94 -26.45
C GLU A 3 12.35 13.37 -25.78
N SER A 4 13.47 13.34 -26.51
CA SER A 4 14.75 12.85 -25.99
C SER A 4 15.24 13.60 -24.75
N TRP A 5 14.89 14.88 -24.59
CA TRP A 5 15.21 15.62 -23.35
C TRP A 5 14.33 15.19 -22.19
N VAL A 6 13.03 14.97 -22.42
CA VAL A 6 12.08 14.49 -21.40
C VAL A 6 12.34 13.02 -21.04
N GLU A 7 12.77 12.20 -21.99
CA GLU A 7 13.17 10.80 -21.76
C GLU A 7 14.47 10.71 -20.94
N TRP A 8 15.40 11.64 -21.17
CA TRP A 8 16.66 11.72 -20.43
C TRP A 8 16.46 12.29 -19.02
N ASP A 9 15.64 13.33 -18.88
CA ASP A 9 15.24 13.93 -17.61
C ASP A 9 13.73 14.16 -17.57
N ASN A 10 13.03 13.24 -16.92
CA ASN A 10 11.57 13.28 -16.78
C ASN A 10 11.08 14.39 -15.83
N GLN A 11 11.98 15.16 -15.20
CA GLN A 11 11.64 16.30 -14.36
C GLN A 11 11.88 17.65 -15.03
N ILE A 12 12.40 17.68 -16.26
CA ILE A 12 12.65 18.92 -17.00
C ILE A 12 11.36 19.74 -17.15
N THR A 13 11.42 21.01 -16.75
CA THR A 13 10.29 21.92 -16.79
C THR A 13 10.08 22.52 -18.18
N LEU A 14 8.87 23.01 -18.47
CA LEU A 14 8.58 23.69 -19.74
C LEU A 14 9.44 24.94 -19.95
N GLU A 15 9.84 25.64 -18.88
CA GLU A 15 10.75 26.79 -18.98
C GLU A 15 12.20 26.37 -19.27
N GLU A 16 12.66 25.24 -18.74
CA GLU A 16 13.97 24.68 -19.08
C GLU A 16 14.02 24.19 -20.53
N ILE A 17 12.96 23.50 -21.00
CA ILE A 17 12.84 23.14 -22.43
C ILE A 17 12.86 24.40 -23.30
N ARG A 18 12.12 25.44 -22.91
CA ARG A 18 12.10 26.72 -23.62
C ARG A 18 13.49 27.35 -23.68
N ALA A 19 14.23 27.35 -22.57
CA ALA A 19 15.59 27.84 -22.51
C ALA A 19 16.52 27.03 -23.43
N LYS A 20 16.44 25.68 -23.43
CA LYS A 20 17.23 24.83 -24.32
C LYS A 20 16.89 25.04 -25.80
N LEU A 21 15.62 25.19 -26.15
CA LEU A 21 15.21 25.50 -27.54
C LEU A 21 15.83 26.81 -28.03
N LEU A 22 15.85 27.83 -27.18
CA LEU A 22 16.46 29.11 -27.51
C LEU A 22 17.99 29.01 -27.61
N LEU A 23 18.65 28.35 -26.65
CA LEU A 23 20.10 28.27 -26.57
C LEU A 23 20.72 27.34 -27.63
N GLU A 24 20.16 26.14 -27.80
CA GLU A 24 20.73 25.09 -28.66
C GLU A 24 20.27 25.20 -30.12
N HIS A 25 19.10 25.80 -30.35
CA HIS A 25 18.45 25.80 -31.66
C HIS A 25 17.94 27.16 -32.14
N ASN A 26 18.10 28.23 -31.33
CA ASN A 26 17.57 29.57 -31.63
C ASN A 26 16.05 29.58 -31.91
N ILE A 27 15.30 28.65 -31.30
CA ILE A 27 13.86 28.54 -31.44
C ILE A 27 13.18 29.25 -30.27
N GLN A 28 12.35 30.24 -30.57
CA GLN A 28 11.48 30.87 -29.58
C GLN A 28 10.11 30.20 -29.56
N ALA A 29 9.77 29.57 -28.43
CA ALA A 29 8.46 28.97 -28.19
C ALA A 29 7.89 29.41 -26.85
N SER A 30 6.56 29.45 -26.75
CA SER A 30 5.87 29.62 -25.46
C SER A 30 5.77 28.28 -24.72
N THR A 31 5.66 28.29 -23.40
CA THR A 31 5.41 27.07 -22.61
C THR A 31 4.12 26.36 -23.01
N SER A 32 3.10 27.10 -23.44
CA SER A 32 1.86 26.52 -23.98
C SER A 32 2.08 25.78 -25.29
N THR A 33 2.92 26.31 -26.18
CA THR A 33 3.32 25.65 -27.43
C THR A 33 4.07 24.35 -27.13
N ILE A 34 5.05 24.41 -26.21
CA ILE A 34 5.85 23.25 -25.80
C ILE A 34 4.94 22.18 -25.18
N HIS A 35 4.04 22.56 -24.28
CA HIS A 35 3.05 21.64 -23.70
C HIS A 35 2.22 20.93 -24.78
N ARG A 36 1.66 21.68 -25.73
CA ARG A 36 0.85 21.09 -26.81
C ARG A 36 1.66 20.12 -27.66
N MET A 37 2.92 20.45 -27.97
CA MET A 37 3.79 19.57 -28.75
C MET A 37 4.14 18.28 -28.01
N LEU A 38 4.32 18.34 -26.69
CA LEU A 38 4.51 17.16 -25.84
C LEU A 38 3.22 16.32 -25.77
N ASP A 39 2.07 16.96 -25.62
CA ASP A 39 0.75 16.29 -25.58
C ASP A 39 0.42 15.59 -26.92
N GLU A 40 0.68 16.23 -28.06
CA GLU A 40 0.60 15.64 -29.41
C GLU A 40 1.50 14.39 -29.57
N ARG A 41 2.56 14.31 -28.76
CA ARG A 41 3.51 13.19 -28.70
C ARG A 41 3.22 12.23 -27.54
N ILE A 42 2.04 12.34 -26.93
CA ILE A 42 1.52 11.44 -25.88
C ILE A 42 2.30 11.55 -24.56
N PHE A 43 3.06 12.63 -24.35
CA PHE A 43 3.63 12.96 -23.05
C PHE A 43 2.57 13.64 -22.17
N THR A 44 2.24 13.01 -21.05
CA THR A 44 1.25 13.51 -20.09
C THR A 44 1.93 13.86 -18.77
N TYR A 45 1.47 14.95 -18.12
CA TYR A 45 2.00 15.37 -16.82
C TYR A 45 1.48 14.47 -15.69
N LYS A 46 2.39 13.76 -15.03
CA LYS A 46 2.10 12.79 -13.96
C LYS A 46 2.82 13.17 -12.67
N ASN A 47 2.36 12.63 -11.54
CA ASN A 47 3.16 12.70 -10.31
C ASN A 47 4.39 11.79 -10.49
N VAL A 48 5.57 12.25 -10.08
CA VAL A 48 6.79 11.42 -10.08
C VAL A 48 6.61 10.25 -9.11
N HIS A 49 6.88 9.05 -9.58
CA HIS A 49 7.00 7.86 -8.75
C HIS A 49 8.48 7.57 -8.52
N HIS A 50 8.90 7.41 -7.27
CA HIS A 50 10.28 7.10 -6.93
C HIS A 50 10.44 5.60 -6.77
N GLU A 51 11.14 4.97 -7.73
CA GLU A 51 11.56 3.57 -7.61
C GLU A 51 12.95 3.48 -6.98
N LEU A 52 13.14 2.49 -6.10
CA LEU A 52 14.48 2.19 -5.59
C LEU A 52 15.29 1.55 -6.73
N LEU A 53 16.42 2.15 -7.09
CA LEU A 53 17.35 1.66 -8.11
C LEU A 53 17.63 0.16 -7.99
N GLN A 54 17.81 -0.31 -6.76
CA GLN A 54 18.17 -1.69 -6.43
C GLN A 54 17.05 -2.71 -6.73
N MET A 55 15.79 -2.28 -6.87
CA MET A 55 14.65 -3.19 -6.98
C MET A 55 14.75 -4.18 -8.14
N ASN A 56 15.36 -3.75 -9.25
CA ASN A 56 15.54 -4.56 -10.45
C ASN A 56 16.97 -5.09 -10.63
N ASP A 57 17.81 -5.01 -9.59
CA ASP A 57 19.12 -5.66 -9.61
C ASP A 57 18.95 -7.18 -9.76
N PRO A 58 19.89 -7.86 -10.45
CA PRO A 58 19.83 -9.30 -10.68
C PRO A 58 19.62 -10.12 -9.40
N GLN A 59 20.18 -9.69 -8.28
CA GLN A 59 20.02 -10.35 -6.97
C GLN A 59 18.55 -10.40 -6.53
N PHE A 60 17.85 -9.26 -6.53
CA PHE A 60 16.44 -9.22 -6.07
C PHE A 60 15.49 -9.90 -7.05
N LYS A 61 15.81 -9.89 -8.35
CA LYS A 61 15.10 -10.70 -9.35
C LYS A 61 15.20 -12.19 -9.07
N GLN A 62 16.40 -12.69 -8.75
CA GLN A 62 16.60 -14.09 -8.36
C GLN A 62 15.84 -14.42 -7.07
N MET A 63 15.87 -13.54 -6.07
CA MET A 63 15.10 -13.72 -4.84
C MET A 63 13.58 -13.77 -5.10
N ARG A 64 13.07 -12.93 -6.03
CA ARG A 64 11.66 -12.98 -6.47
C ARG A 64 11.32 -14.31 -7.16
N GLN A 65 12.17 -14.76 -8.07
CA GLN A 65 11.99 -16.04 -8.76
C GLN A 65 11.95 -17.20 -7.76
N GLU A 66 12.88 -17.21 -6.79
CA GLU A 66 12.93 -18.24 -5.75
C GLU A 66 11.70 -18.21 -4.84
N TYR A 67 11.25 -17.03 -4.44
CA TYR A 67 10.00 -16.88 -3.70
C TYR A 67 8.81 -17.49 -4.45
N VAL A 68 8.66 -17.19 -5.75
CA VAL A 68 7.55 -17.74 -6.54
C VAL A 68 7.67 -19.25 -6.66
N ARG A 69 8.86 -19.79 -6.92
CA ARG A 69 9.07 -21.25 -6.98
C ARG A 69 8.62 -21.93 -5.69
N ARG A 70 9.06 -21.40 -4.53
CA ARG A 70 8.66 -21.94 -3.21
C ARG A 70 7.16 -21.86 -3.01
N LEU A 71 6.55 -20.71 -3.30
CA LEU A 71 5.11 -20.55 -3.20
C LEU A 71 4.38 -21.56 -4.07
N ARG A 72 4.77 -21.72 -5.34
CA ARG A 72 4.17 -22.69 -6.27
C ARG A 72 4.27 -24.13 -5.76
N THR A 73 5.42 -24.53 -5.22
CA THR A 73 5.60 -25.86 -4.61
C THR A 73 4.62 -26.06 -3.47
N MET A 74 4.53 -25.10 -2.53
CA MET A 74 3.61 -25.18 -1.39
C MET A 74 2.15 -25.22 -1.84
N LEU A 75 1.76 -24.42 -2.83
CA LEU A 75 0.41 -24.47 -3.41
C LEU A 75 0.13 -25.82 -4.08
N GLY A 76 1.12 -26.41 -4.75
CA GLY A 76 1.02 -27.75 -5.34
C GLY A 76 0.89 -28.88 -4.31
N GLU A 77 1.40 -28.66 -3.09
CA GLU A 77 1.21 -29.54 -1.92
C GLU A 77 -0.16 -29.34 -1.25
N GLY A 78 -0.99 -28.42 -1.75
CA GLY A 78 -2.31 -28.13 -1.19
C GLY A 78 -2.31 -27.04 -0.10
N LYS A 79 -1.19 -26.36 0.12
CA LYS A 79 -1.14 -25.26 1.11
C LYS A 79 -2.04 -24.10 0.69
N ILE A 80 -2.69 -23.49 1.67
CA ILE A 80 -3.59 -22.35 1.55
C ILE A 80 -2.81 -21.08 1.92
N PRO A 81 -2.66 -20.13 0.99
CA PRO A 81 -1.91 -18.91 1.23
C PRO A 81 -2.72 -17.92 2.08
N ILE A 82 -2.11 -17.46 3.17
CA ILE A 82 -2.62 -16.43 4.07
C ILE A 82 -1.69 -15.22 4.00
N TRP A 83 -2.08 -14.19 3.25
CA TRP A 83 -1.32 -12.95 3.14
C TRP A 83 -1.63 -12.02 4.30
N ILE A 84 -0.57 -11.57 4.98
CA ILE A 84 -0.66 -10.59 6.06
C ILE A 84 0.14 -9.33 5.71
N ASP A 85 -0.31 -8.21 6.23
CA ASP A 85 0.35 -6.91 6.10
C ASP A 85 -0.26 -5.92 7.08
N GLU A 86 0.53 -4.95 7.50
CA GLU A 86 0.09 -3.82 8.31
C GLU A 86 -0.14 -2.55 7.47
N THR A 87 -1.00 -1.69 8.00
CA THR A 87 -1.21 -0.36 7.43
C THR A 87 -1.40 0.66 8.53
N ASN A 88 -0.99 1.90 8.25
CA ASN A 88 -1.15 3.02 9.17
C ASN A 88 -2.09 4.07 8.57
N HIS A 89 -3.02 4.55 9.40
CA HIS A 89 -3.85 5.73 9.16
C HIS A 89 -3.51 6.84 10.16
N ASN A 90 -2.99 7.94 9.63
CA ASN A 90 -2.83 9.17 10.39
C ASN A 90 -4.17 9.91 10.47
N LEU A 91 -4.55 10.39 11.66
CA LEU A 91 -5.78 11.17 11.89
C LEU A 91 -5.97 12.37 10.95
N PHE A 92 -4.87 12.96 10.47
CA PHE A 92 -4.85 14.14 9.60
C PHE A 92 -4.73 13.80 8.12
N THR A 93 -4.97 12.53 7.74
CA THR A 93 -4.94 12.09 6.35
C THR A 93 -5.96 12.89 5.52
N ALA A 94 -5.45 13.70 4.60
CA ALA A 94 -6.25 14.52 3.69
C ALA A 94 -5.81 14.28 2.23
N ARG A 95 -6.61 14.77 1.28
CA ARG A 95 -6.20 14.81 -0.14
C ARG A 95 -5.02 15.76 -0.30
N THR A 96 -4.05 15.37 -1.11
CA THR A 96 -2.86 16.19 -1.42
C THR A 96 -3.14 17.29 -2.45
N LYS A 97 -4.22 17.14 -3.24
CA LYS A 97 -4.63 18.11 -4.27
C LYS A 97 -5.92 18.83 -3.85
N ALA A 98 -5.92 20.16 -3.95
CA ALA A 98 -7.06 21.04 -3.66
C ALA A 98 -7.12 22.18 -4.69
N ARG A 99 -8.25 22.91 -4.75
CA ARG A 99 -8.43 24.07 -5.64
C ARG A 99 -8.48 25.36 -4.83
N SER A 100 -7.88 26.43 -5.36
CA SER A 100 -7.99 27.80 -4.86
C SER A 100 -8.11 28.77 -6.03
N LYS A 101 -8.48 30.02 -5.76
CA LYS A 101 -8.45 31.09 -6.78
C LYS A 101 -7.04 31.25 -7.34
N CYS A 102 -6.94 31.60 -8.63
CA CYS A 102 -5.65 31.91 -9.25
C CYS A 102 -4.90 32.99 -8.44
N GLY A 103 -3.60 32.80 -8.25
CA GLY A 103 -2.76 33.68 -7.42
C GLY A 103 -2.90 33.46 -5.90
N THR A 104 -3.68 32.47 -5.45
CA THR A 104 -3.86 32.18 -4.01
C THR A 104 -3.55 30.72 -3.68
N ARG A 105 -3.04 30.48 -2.47
CA ARG A 105 -2.73 29.12 -1.99
C ARG A 105 -4.01 28.43 -1.51
N ALA A 106 -4.18 27.15 -1.87
CA ALA A 106 -5.17 26.30 -1.21
C ALA A 106 -4.68 25.97 0.20
N VAL A 107 -5.39 26.45 1.23
CA VAL A 107 -4.97 26.32 2.64
C VAL A 107 -6.01 25.50 3.41
N ASN A 108 -5.55 24.43 4.06
CA ASN A 108 -6.29 23.75 5.11
C ASN A 108 -5.64 24.10 6.45
N GLN A 109 -6.36 24.83 7.31
CA GLN A 109 -5.87 25.16 8.64
C GLN A 109 -5.77 23.89 9.49
N ARG A 110 -4.64 23.73 10.17
CA ARG A 110 -4.36 22.62 11.09
C ARG A 110 -3.82 23.21 12.39
N ASP A 111 -4.25 22.64 13.51
CA ASP A 111 -3.65 22.98 14.80
C ASP A 111 -2.25 22.36 14.88
N SER A 112 -1.25 23.18 15.21
CA SER A 112 0.15 22.75 15.35
C SER A 112 0.43 21.95 16.62
N SER A 113 -0.50 21.97 17.58
CA SER A 113 -0.38 21.36 18.91
C SER A 113 -0.79 19.89 18.96
N GLN A 114 -1.40 19.36 17.91
CA GLN A 114 -1.90 17.98 17.92
C GLN A 114 -0.82 17.00 17.47
N LYS A 115 -0.33 16.18 18.40
CA LYS A 115 0.52 15.03 18.08
C LYS A 115 -0.21 14.12 17.11
N GLU A 116 0.45 13.70 16.04
CA GLU A 116 -0.08 12.71 15.10
C GLU A 116 -0.39 11.42 15.86
N LYS A 117 -1.68 11.16 16.11
CA LYS A 117 -2.11 9.83 16.54
C LYS A 117 -2.37 9.00 15.30
N ASN A 118 -1.85 7.79 15.34
CA ASN A 118 -1.91 6.84 14.26
C ASN A 118 -2.79 5.67 14.69
N LEU A 119 -3.60 5.19 13.76
CA LEU A 119 -4.28 3.92 13.86
C LEU A 119 -3.53 2.91 12.99
N HIS A 120 -2.89 1.94 13.62
CA HIS A 120 -2.29 0.81 12.93
C HIS A 120 -3.31 -0.30 12.80
N ILE A 121 -3.43 -0.88 11.62
CA ILE A 121 -4.34 -1.98 11.31
C ILE A 121 -3.50 -3.07 10.70
N ILE A 122 -3.58 -4.28 11.24
CA ILE A 122 -2.99 -5.47 10.64
C ILE A 122 -4.12 -6.42 10.25
N GLY A 123 -3.97 -7.08 9.12
CA GLY A 123 -5.00 -7.97 8.57
C GLY A 123 -4.40 -9.21 7.94
N ALA A 124 -5.23 -10.25 7.84
CA ALA A 124 -4.95 -11.50 7.17
C ALA A 124 -6.04 -11.79 6.15
N ILE A 125 -5.65 -12.06 4.91
CA ILE A 125 -6.56 -12.49 3.85
C ILE A 125 -6.07 -13.78 3.21
N SER A 126 -7.01 -14.62 2.80
CA SER A 126 -6.80 -15.69 1.83
C SER A 126 -7.49 -15.33 0.51
N THR A 127 -7.39 -16.21 -0.49
CA THR A 127 -8.08 -16.05 -1.79
C THR A 127 -9.58 -15.84 -1.61
N ASN A 128 -10.18 -16.47 -0.60
CA ASN A 128 -11.64 -16.55 -0.45
C ASN A 128 -12.16 -16.03 0.89
N ASN A 129 -11.30 -15.53 1.78
CA ASN A 129 -11.74 -15.06 3.10
C ASN A 129 -10.88 -13.92 3.63
N PHE A 130 -11.51 -12.94 4.28
CA PHE A 130 -10.82 -12.00 5.16
C PHE A 130 -10.83 -12.62 6.56
N LEU A 131 -9.71 -13.17 7.01
CA LEU A 131 -9.66 -14.07 8.16
C LEU A 131 -9.70 -13.33 9.49
N TYR A 132 -8.89 -12.28 9.61
CA TYR A 132 -8.74 -11.59 10.88
C TYR A 132 -8.15 -10.20 10.66
N CYS A 133 -8.55 -9.24 11.48
CA CYS A 133 -7.90 -7.95 11.60
C CYS A 133 -7.90 -7.49 13.06
N ALA A 134 -6.91 -6.67 13.39
CA ALA A 134 -6.93 -5.89 14.62
C ALA A 134 -6.46 -4.47 14.34
N ALA A 135 -6.99 -3.52 15.11
CA ALA A 135 -6.55 -2.14 15.10
C ALA A 135 -5.89 -1.80 16.45
N ILE A 136 -4.75 -1.12 16.39
CA ILE A 136 -4.01 -0.66 17.57
C ILE A 136 -3.73 0.83 17.40
N ARG A 137 -4.03 1.60 18.44
CA ARG A 137 -3.72 3.03 18.51
C ARG A 137 -2.26 3.23 18.91
N GLY A 138 -1.59 4.17 18.25
CA GLY A 138 -0.20 4.52 18.57
C GLY A 138 0.81 3.60 17.90
N ALA A 139 1.96 3.38 18.54
CA ALA A 139 3.06 2.66 17.92
C ALA A 139 2.79 1.16 17.81
N TYR A 140 2.98 0.60 16.61
CA TYR A 140 2.91 -0.85 16.37
C TYR A 140 4.31 -1.47 16.44
N LYS A 141 4.48 -2.49 17.30
CA LYS A 141 5.77 -3.14 17.58
C LYS A 141 5.69 -4.63 17.30
N GLY A 142 6.85 -5.29 17.21
CA GLY A 142 6.91 -6.72 16.92
C GLY A 142 6.14 -7.61 17.91
N GLN A 143 6.12 -7.27 19.20
CA GLN A 143 5.31 -8.03 20.17
C GLN A 143 3.81 -8.01 19.82
N HIS A 144 3.30 -6.86 19.37
CA HIS A 144 1.90 -6.75 18.94
C HIS A 144 1.62 -7.60 17.71
N ALA A 145 2.57 -7.69 16.77
CA ALA A 145 2.45 -8.57 15.61
C ALA A 145 2.45 -10.06 16.01
N ASN A 146 3.27 -10.45 16.98
CA ASN A 146 3.32 -11.82 17.48
C ASN A 146 2.02 -12.20 18.21
N ASP A 147 1.53 -11.32 19.09
CA ASP A 147 0.27 -11.56 19.82
C ASP A 147 -0.91 -11.63 18.83
N TRP A 148 -0.95 -10.70 17.87
CA TRP A 148 -1.92 -10.72 16.79
C TRP A 148 -1.86 -12.02 15.95
N LEU A 149 -0.66 -12.51 15.64
CA LEU A 149 -0.49 -13.74 14.85
C LEU A 149 -1.09 -14.95 15.57
N ARG A 150 -0.90 -15.07 16.90
CA ARG A 150 -1.51 -16.15 17.69
C ARG A 150 -3.03 -16.14 17.58
N ASP A 151 -3.64 -14.97 17.75
CA ASP A 151 -5.09 -14.83 17.65
C ASP A 151 -5.58 -15.12 16.23
N MET A 152 -4.86 -14.64 15.21
CA MET A 152 -5.16 -14.92 13.81
C MET A 152 -5.13 -16.42 13.51
N LEU A 153 -4.11 -17.13 13.97
CA LEU A 153 -3.97 -18.57 13.76
C LEU A 153 -5.07 -19.36 14.47
N ARG A 154 -5.46 -18.97 15.68
CA ARG A 154 -6.61 -19.58 16.38
C ARG A 154 -7.91 -19.43 15.58
N GLN A 155 -8.16 -18.24 15.02
CA GLN A 155 -9.32 -18.01 14.16
C GLN A 155 -9.23 -18.77 12.84
N ALA A 156 -8.03 -18.86 12.24
CA ALA A 156 -7.80 -19.63 11.04
C ALA A 156 -8.03 -21.14 11.29
N LYS A 157 -7.57 -21.68 12.42
CA LYS A 157 -7.83 -23.06 12.84
C LYS A 157 -9.32 -23.33 12.98
N ALA A 158 -10.08 -22.41 13.58
CA ALA A 158 -11.53 -22.53 13.70
C ALA A 158 -12.24 -22.53 12.33
N TYR A 159 -11.72 -21.77 11.36
CA TYR A 159 -12.30 -21.66 10.02
C TYR A 159 -11.92 -22.82 9.08
N PHE A 160 -10.64 -23.18 9.02
CA PHE A 160 -10.11 -24.20 8.11
C PHE A 160 -10.07 -25.61 8.73
N GLY A 161 -10.26 -25.74 10.05
CA GLY A 161 -10.21 -27.00 10.79
C GLY A 161 -8.79 -27.45 11.16
N ALA A 162 -7.80 -27.19 10.31
CA ALA A 162 -6.40 -27.54 10.53
C ALA A 162 -5.45 -26.38 10.18
N LEU A 163 -4.31 -26.33 10.86
CA LEU A 163 -3.26 -25.34 10.64
C LEU A 163 -2.17 -25.82 9.68
N GLY A 164 -1.97 -27.14 9.57
CA GLY A 164 -0.94 -27.75 8.73
C GLY A 164 -1.08 -27.43 7.25
N ASP A 165 -2.28 -27.09 6.78
CA ASP A 165 -2.50 -26.70 5.39
C ASP A 165 -2.20 -25.21 5.16
N LEU A 166 -1.85 -24.42 6.17
CA LEU A 166 -1.69 -22.97 6.01
C LEU A 166 -0.25 -22.58 5.71
N VAL A 167 -0.09 -21.60 4.81
CA VAL A 167 1.16 -20.85 4.65
C VAL A 167 0.92 -19.36 4.88
N VAL A 168 1.49 -18.81 5.94
CA VAL A 168 1.47 -17.38 6.24
C VAL A 168 2.51 -16.68 5.37
N ILE A 169 2.09 -15.66 4.64
CA ILE A 169 2.92 -14.86 3.75
C ILE A 169 2.99 -13.44 4.28
N CYS A 170 4.19 -12.94 4.56
CA CYS A 170 4.41 -11.61 5.10
C CYS A 170 5.62 -10.94 4.47
N ASP A 171 5.69 -9.63 4.57
CA ASP A 171 6.87 -8.88 4.17
C ASP A 171 8.02 -8.99 5.21
N ASN A 172 9.08 -8.22 4.98
CA ASN A 172 10.25 -8.18 5.85
C ASN A 172 10.26 -6.93 6.75
N ALA A 173 9.09 -6.33 7.04
CA ALA A 173 9.00 -5.19 7.93
C ALA A 173 9.59 -5.52 9.31
N PRO A 174 10.20 -4.54 10.02
CA PRO A 174 10.78 -4.80 11.33
C PRO A 174 9.80 -5.38 12.35
N CYS A 175 8.52 -5.00 12.28
CA CYS A 175 7.49 -5.55 13.16
C CYS A 175 7.22 -7.04 12.89
N HIS A 176 7.47 -7.52 11.68
CA HIS A 176 7.30 -8.92 11.31
C HIS A 176 8.53 -9.78 11.59
N SER A 177 9.66 -9.22 12.00
CA SER A 177 10.95 -9.94 12.13
C SER A 177 10.88 -11.22 12.99
N ARG A 178 10.03 -11.25 14.01
CA ARG A 178 9.92 -12.34 15.00
C ARG A 178 8.64 -13.18 14.87
N LEU A 179 7.92 -13.08 13.76
CA LEU A 179 6.73 -13.92 13.54
C LEU A 179 7.05 -15.41 13.51
N GLY A 180 8.27 -15.79 13.08
CA GLY A 180 8.71 -17.18 13.09
C GLY A 180 8.78 -17.78 14.50
N ASP A 181 9.05 -16.97 15.51
CA ASP A 181 9.14 -17.42 16.91
C ASP A 181 7.80 -17.97 17.40
N VAL A 182 6.68 -17.42 16.91
CA VAL A 182 5.33 -17.90 17.24
C VAL A 182 5.10 -19.31 16.71
N LEU A 183 5.73 -19.67 15.59
CA LEU A 183 5.58 -20.99 14.96
C LEU A 183 6.46 -22.06 15.62
N HIS A 184 7.22 -21.71 16.66
CA HIS A 184 7.91 -22.69 17.52
C HIS A 184 7.05 -23.12 18.72
N GLU A 185 5.90 -22.49 18.92
CA GLU A 185 4.93 -22.91 19.94
C GLU A 185 4.19 -24.16 19.45
N GLU A 186 4.02 -25.16 20.32
CA GLU A 186 3.36 -26.44 20.00
C GLU A 186 1.96 -26.25 19.38
N GLU A 187 1.26 -25.16 19.73
CA GLU A 187 -0.06 -24.82 19.17
C GLU A 187 -0.01 -24.51 17.66
N PHE A 188 1.14 -24.06 17.14
CA PHE A 188 1.29 -23.47 15.81
C PHE A 188 2.41 -24.08 14.95
N GLU A 189 3.09 -25.13 15.44
CA GLU A 189 4.27 -25.72 14.80
C GLU A 189 4.04 -26.28 13.39
N ASP A 190 2.79 -26.65 13.07
CA ASP A 190 2.40 -27.15 11.75
C ASP A 190 2.26 -26.05 10.68
N VAL A 191 2.21 -24.77 11.09
CA VAL A 191 2.03 -23.64 10.17
C VAL A 191 3.34 -23.35 9.45
N SER A 192 3.26 -23.09 8.14
CA SER A 192 4.42 -22.66 7.37
C SER A 192 4.49 -21.14 7.24
N LEU A 193 5.70 -20.56 7.31
CA LEU A 193 5.95 -19.13 7.06
C LEU A 193 6.75 -18.93 5.79
N LEU A 194 6.26 -18.09 4.88
CA LEU A 194 6.95 -17.69 3.67
C LEU A 194 7.13 -16.17 3.63
N ARG A 195 8.38 -15.71 3.65
CA ARG A 195 8.72 -14.29 3.52
C ARG A 195 8.66 -13.85 2.07
N LEU A 196 8.03 -12.71 1.80
CA LEU A 196 8.10 -12.06 0.50
C LEU A 196 9.53 -11.72 0.15
N SER A 197 9.85 -11.79 -1.13
CA SER A 197 11.11 -11.24 -1.64
C SER A 197 11.16 -9.72 -1.34
N PRO A 198 12.33 -9.16 -0.98
CA PRO A 198 12.48 -7.72 -0.79
C PRO A 198 11.98 -6.91 -1.98
N TYR A 199 11.51 -5.69 -1.71
CA TYR A 199 11.00 -4.75 -2.72
C TYR A 199 9.88 -5.31 -3.61
N SER A 200 9.09 -6.25 -3.10
CA SER A 200 8.05 -6.94 -3.87
C SER A 200 6.62 -6.74 -3.33
N PRO A 201 6.17 -5.50 -3.02
CA PRO A 201 4.85 -5.25 -2.44
C PRO A 201 3.70 -5.62 -3.39
N MET A 202 3.93 -5.60 -4.71
CA MET A 202 2.94 -6.00 -5.72
C MET A 202 2.57 -7.49 -5.64
N MET A 203 3.41 -8.31 -5.01
CA MET A 203 3.19 -9.74 -4.80
C MET A 203 2.40 -10.03 -3.50
N ASN A 204 1.96 -8.99 -2.79
CA ASN A 204 1.10 -9.07 -1.62
C ASN A 204 -0.29 -8.46 -1.90
N PRO A 205 -1.36 -9.26 -2.05
CA PRO A 205 -2.67 -8.77 -2.48
C PRO A 205 -3.33 -7.83 -1.46
N ILE A 206 -3.03 -7.98 -0.17
CA ILE A 206 -3.65 -7.17 0.88
C ILE A 206 -3.20 -5.70 0.82
N GLY A 207 -2.03 -5.40 0.26
CA GLY A 207 -1.58 -4.02 0.05
C GLY A 207 -2.53 -3.23 -0.87
N ASN A 208 -3.14 -3.89 -1.85
CA ASN A 208 -4.20 -3.30 -2.68
C ASN A 208 -5.48 -3.06 -1.88
N LEU A 209 -5.83 -3.96 -0.96
CA LEU A 209 -6.97 -3.80 -0.06
C LEU A 209 -6.78 -2.60 0.87
N TRP A 210 -5.59 -2.44 1.45
CA TRP A 210 -5.23 -1.26 2.24
C TRP A 210 -5.26 0.03 1.44
N SER A 211 -4.82 0.01 0.19
CA SER A 211 -4.92 1.17 -0.71
C SER A 211 -6.38 1.56 -0.96
N MET A 212 -7.27 0.59 -1.16
CA MET A 212 -8.72 0.83 -1.29
C MET A 212 -9.31 1.39 0.00
N MET A 213 -8.98 0.82 1.16
CA MET A 213 -9.43 1.31 2.47
C MET A 213 -8.98 2.75 2.73
N LYS A 214 -7.70 3.07 2.48
CA LYS A 214 -7.16 4.44 2.59
C LYS A 214 -7.90 5.44 1.71
N ASN A 215 -8.26 5.04 0.49
CA ASN A 215 -9.03 5.90 -0.40
C ASN A 215 -10.48 6.07 0.08
N HIS A 216 -11.10 5.00 0.60
CA HIS A 216 -12.44 5.05 1.18
C HIS A 216 -12.50 5.98 2.40
N VAL A 217 -11.57 5.80 3.35
CA VAL A 217 -11.41 6.68 4.52
C VAL A 217 -11.26 8.13 4.08
N LYS A 218 -10.37 8.43 3.12
CA LYS A 218 -10.18 9.79 2.58
C LYS A 218 -11.47 10.38 1.97
N SER A 219 -12.34 9.57 1.36
CA SER A 219 -13.62 10.05 0.83
C SER A 219 -14.59 10.39 1.95
N LEU A 220 -14.76 9.49 2.92
CA LEU A 220 -15.66 9.67 4.05
C LEU A 220 -15.27 10.85 4.94
N LEU A 221 -13.98 10.99 5.25
CA LEU A 221 -13.45 12.13 6.01
C LEU A 221 -13.78 13.46 5.34
N ARG A 222 -13.81 13.51 4.00
CA ARG A 222 -14.20 14.70 3.25
C ARG A 222 -15.70 14.94 3.31
N GLU A 223 -16.51 13.93 3.05
CA GLU A 223 -17.98 14.06 3.02
C GLU A 223 -18.52 14.50 4.38
N ARG A 224 -17.89 14.04 5.45
CA ARG A 224 -18.26 14.39 6.83
C ARG A 224 -17.34 15.45 7.45
N LEU A 225 -16.59 16.21 6.65
CA LEU A 225 -15.59 17.16 7.15
C LEU A 225 -16.15 18.13 8.19
N ALA A 226 -17.39 18.60 8.01
CA ALA A 226 -18.06 19.49 8.97
C ALA A 226 -18.28 18.81 10.34
N ALA A 227 -18.69 17.55 10.37
CA ALA A 227 -18.81 16.75 11.60
C ALA A 227 -17.45 16.47 12.23
N PHE A 228 -16.40 16.32 11.41
CA PHE A 228 -15.03 16.09 11.86
C PHE A 228 -14.27 17.33 12.35
N MET A 229 -14.66 18.51 11.87
CA MET A 229 -14.09 19.81 12.24
C MET A 229 -14.91 20.50 13.34
N GLY A 230 -16.14 20.04 13.58
CA GLY A 230 -17.01 20.50 14.66
C GLY A 230 -16.51 20.14 16.06
N PRO A 231 -17.21 20.60 17.12
CA PRO A 231 -17.01 20.07 18.46
C PRO A 231 -17.40 18.58 18.48
N ALA A 232 -16.66 17.76 19.24
CA ALA A 232 -17.03 16.36 19.41
C ALA A 232 -18.40 16.26 20.09
N PRO A 233 -19.18 15.19 19.82
CA PRO A 233 -20.35 14.86 20.63
C PRO A 233 -19.95 14.79 22.11
N ASP A 234 -20.83 15.28 22.99
CA ASP A 234 -20.76 15.07 24.44
C ASP A 234 -19.49 15.57 25.16
N GLY A 235 -18.71 16.46 24.53
CA GLY A 235 -17.53 17.08 25.13
C GLY A 235 -16.27 16.21 25.14
N GLU A 236 -16.26 15.11 24.38
CA GLU A 236 -15.07 14.28 24.23
C GLU A 236 -13.88 15.04 23.59
N PRO A 237 -12.63 14.66 23.89
CA PRO A 237 -11.48 15.17 23.16
C PRO A 237 -11.62 14.85 21.66
N ARG A 238 -11.48 15.86 20.80
CA ARG A 238 -11.65 15.72 19.34
C ARG A 238 -10.83 14.58 18.73
N ASP A 239 -9.64 14.32 19.23
CA ASP A 239 -8.77 13.25 18.74
C ASP A 239 -9.32 11.86 19.06
N GLU A 240 -10.01 11.72 20.19
CA GLU A 240 -10.61 10.47 20.64
C GLU A 240 -11.78 10.10 19.74
N PHE A 241 -12.70 11.05 19.55
CA PHE A 241 -13.81 10.90 18.60
C PHE A 241 -13.30 10.52 17.20
N ARG A 242 -12.26 11.20 16.70
CA ARG A 242 -11.68 10.93 15.38
C ARG A 242 -11.05 9.53 15.30
N LEU A 243 -10.36 9.07 16.33
CA LEU A 243 -9.79 7.72 16.37
C LEU A 243 -10.88 6.66 16.39
N SER A 244 -11.88 6.80 17.28
CA SER A 244 -13.02 5.89 17.35
C SER A 244 -13.78 5.82 16.02
N TYR A 245 -13.96 6.97 15.37
CA TYR A 245 -14.57 6.99 14.05
C TYR A 245 -13.71 6.30 12.99
N LEU A 246 -12.39 6.50 12.98
CA LEU A 246 -11.51 5.79 12.03
C LEU A 246 -11.56 4.27 12.25
N GLU A 247 -11.60 3.82 13.51
CA GLU A 247 -11.80 2.41 13.86
C GLU A 247 -13.13 1.89 13.32
N HIS A 248 -14.21 2.64 13.52
CA HIS A 248 -15.53 2.29 13.01
C HIS A 248 -15.53 2.17 11.48
N VAL A 249 -14.98 3.14 10.76
CA VAL A 249 -14.91 3.09 9.29
C VAL A 249 -14.03 1.95 8.80
N ALA A 250 -12.91 1.69 9.45
CA ALA A 250 -12.07 0.55 9.11
C ALA A 250 -12.83 -0.77 9.30
N HIS A 251 -13.54 -0.91 10.41
CA HIS A 251 -14.38 -2.07 10.70
C HIS A 251 -15.51 -2.24 9.67
N GLU A 252 -16.24 -1.17 9.33
CA GLU A 252 -17.28 -1.20 8.29
C GLU A 252 -16.70 -1.58 6.92
N PHE A 253 -15.54 -1.02 6.56
CA PHE A 253 -14.87 -1.35 5.31
C PHE A 253 -14.51 -2.83 5.24
N ILE A 254 -13.92 -3.38 6.32
CA ILE A 254 -13.51 -4.77 6.41
C ILE A 254 -14.72 -5.70 6.37
N ALA A 255 -15.79 -5.39 7.11
CA ALA A 255 -17.05 -6.13 7.09
C ALA A 255 -17.71 -6.14 5.70
N GLY A 256 -17.47 -5.10 4.90
CA GLY A 256 -17.95 -4.99 3.51
C GLY A 256 -17.04 -5.63 2.46
N VAL A 257 -15.93 -6.28 2.83
CA VAL A 257 -15.02 -6.92 1.88
C VAL A 257 -15.67 -8.20 1.32
N ASP A 258 -16.12 -8.10 0.08
CA ASP A 258 -16.66 -9.23 -0.68
C ASP A 258 -15.58 -10.23 -1.13
N VAL A 259 -15.93 -11.52 -1.09
CA VAL A 259 -15.07 -12.64 -1.50
C VAL A 259 -14.62 -12.52 -2.95
N ASN A 260 -15.49 -12.07 -3.87
CA ASN A 260 -15.09 -11.91 -5.28
C ASN A 260 -14.02 -10.83 -5.44
N ARG A 261 -13.98 -9.83 -4.56
CA ARG A 261 -12.90 -8.83 -4.54
C ARG A 261 -11.58 -9.47 -4.13
N LEU A 262 -11.55 -10.29 -3.09
CA LEU A 262 -10.35 -11.00 -2.65
C LEU A 262 -9.82 -11.90 -3.77
N HIS A 263 -10.70 -12.66 -4.41
CA HIS A 263 -10.35 -13.51 -5.54
C HIS A 263 -9.74 -12.73 -6.71
N ARG A 264 -10.31 -11.56 -7.06
CA ARG A 264 -9.72 -10.70 -8.09
C ARG A 264 -8.35 -10.15 -7.71
N LEU A 265 -8.11 -9.85 -6.43
CA LEU A 265 -6.80 -9.38 -5.96
C LEU A 265 -5.76 -10.49 -6.03
N SER A 266 -6.11 -11.72 -5.63
CA SER A 266 -5.20 -12.86 -5.72
C SER A 266 -4.92 -13.26 -7.17
N LEU A 267 -5.91 -13.23 -8.07
CA LEU A 267 -5.69 -13.53 -9.49
C LEU A 267 -4.71 -12.56 -10.17
N ARG A 268 -4.67 -11.30 -9.73
CA ARG A 268 -3.71 -10.32 -10.27
C ARG A 268 -2.25 -10.66 -9.93
N LEU A 269 -2.02 -11.47 -8.91
CA LEU A 269 -0.67 -11.88 -8.52
C LEU A 269 0.00 -12.73 -9.61
N GLU A 270 -0.78 -13.50 -10.37
CA GLU A 270 -0.29 -14.36 -11.45
C GLU A 270 0.55 -13.58 -12.47
N HIS A 271 0.12 -12.37 -12.83
CA HIS A 271 0.88 -11.49 -13.71
C HIS A 271 2.29 -11.21 -13.16
N PHE A 272 2.39 -10.85 -11.88
CA PHE A 272 3.67 -10.58 -11.23
C PHE A 272 4.48 -11.86 -11.02
N TYR A 273 3.83 -12.98 -10.73
CA TYR A 273 4.49 -14.28 -10.59
C TYR A 273 5.16 -14.71 -11.90
N THR A 274 4.47 -14.57 -13.04
CA THR A 274 5.05 -14.84 -14.36
C THR A 274 6.25 -13.92 -14.67
N ILE A 275 6.17 -12.64 -14.31
CA ILE A 275 7.31 -11.71 -14.49
C ILE A 275 8.51 -12.16 -13.64
N ALA A 276 8.29 -12.51 -12.38
CA ALA A 276 9.34 -13.00 -11.48
C ALA A 276 9.98 -14.30 -11.98
N GLU A 277 9.17 -15.27 -12.43
CA GLU A 277 9.63 -16.54 -12.97
C GLU A 277 10.58 -16.34 -14.17
N ASN A 278 10.34 -15.31 -14.98
CA ASN A 278 11.15 -14.96 -16.14
C ASN A 278 12.28 -13.96 -15.84
N LEU A 279 12.56 -13.65 -14.56
CA LEU A 279 13.57 -12.65 -14.14
C LEU A 279 13.33 -11.26 -14.77
N GLY A 280 12.08 -10.94 -15.06
CA GLY A 280 11.67 -9.66 -15.63
C GLY A 280 11.86 -8.49 -14.66
N ASN A 281 11.87 -7.28 -15.21
CA ASN A 281 11.75 -6.07 -14.40
C ASN A 281 10.35 -6.01 -13.80
N MET A 282 10.27 -5.57 -12.55
CA MET A 282 9.00 -5.22 -11.92
C MET A 282 8.93 -3.72 -11.71
N GLU A 283 7.72 -3.19 -11.77
CA GLU A 283 7.40 -1.80 -11.43
C GLU A 283 6.57 -1.80 -10.14
N VAL A 284 6.74 -0.78 -9.30
CA VAL A 284 5.93 -0.62 -8.08
C VAL A 284 4.96 0.53 -8.30
N GLY A 285 3.66 0.25 -8.17
CA GLY A 285 2.62 1.26 -8.32
C GLY A 285 2.35 1.61 -9.78
N THR A 286 1.06 1.61 -10.14
CA THR A 286 0.57 2.24 -11.38
C THR A 286 -0.15 3.52 -11.05
#